data_AF-A0A0E2HDT5-F1
#
_entry.id   AF-A0A0E2HDT5-F1
#
_cell.length_a   1.000
_cell.length_b   1.000
_cell.length_c   1.000
_cell.angle_alpha   90.00
_cell.angle_beta   90.00
_cell.angle_gamma   90.00
#
_symmetry.space_group_name_H-M   'P 1'
#
loop_
_entity.id
_entity.type
_entity.pdbx_description
1 polymer ?
#
loop_
_entity_poly.entity_id
_entity_poly.type
_entity_poly.pdbx_seq_one_letter_code
_entity_poly.pdbx_strand_id
1 'polypeptide(L)'
;MNQSEKKMTPAPPEGNVLSIPNIMLEAAGIPKDSDLTVETLPGVLLIGHEEPFKTVTHPLLGLLEDLGIPFEDVRQALEEGGYLDK
;
A
#
# COMPACT_ATOMS: atom_id res chain seq x y z
N MET A 1 9.82 52.43 21.58
CA MET A 1 9.46 51.07 22.01
C MET A 1 8.54 50.44 20.97
N ASN A 2 9.09 49.44 20.28
CA ASN A 2 8.51 48.28 19.59
C ASN A 2 7.07 48.37 19.09
N GLN A 3 6.89 48.23 17.78
CA GLN A 3 6.09 47.12 17.27
C GLN A 3 6.88 46.43 16.15
N SER A 4 7.44 45.28 16.49
CA SER A 4 8.13 44.40 15.56
C SER A 4 7.12 43.86 14.55
N GLU A 5 7.43 44.04 13.27
CA GLU A 5 6.77 43.37 12.16
C GLU A 5 6.85 41.86 12.39
N LYS A 6 5.75 41.26 12.84
CA LYS A 6 5.61 39.81 12.90
C LYS A 6 5.52 39.34 11.45
N LYS A 7 6.68 38.98 10.86
CA LYS A 7 6.74 38.22 9.62
C LYS A 7 5.83 37.02 9.80
N MET A 8 4.66 37.07 9.17
CA MET A 8 3.77 35.94 9.07
C MET A 8 4.42 34.99 8.07
N THR A 9 5.26 34.10 8.59
CA THR A 9 5.68 32.91 7.87
C THR A 9 4.41 32.19 7.43
N PRO A 10 4.18 31.96 6.13
CA PRO A 10 3.05 31.16 5.72
C PRO A 10 3.14 29.82 6.44
N ALA A 11 2.06 29.42 7.10
CA ALA A 11 1.95 28.07 7.62
C ALA A 11 2.22 27.11 6.44
N PRO A 12 2.99 26.02 6.63
CA PRO A 12 3.10 25.01 5.60
C PRO A 12 1.66 24.59 5.21
N PRO A 13 1.40 24.32 3.91
CA PRO A 13 0.08 23.86 3.49
C PRO A 13 -0.29 22.67 4.38
N GLU A 14 -1.53 22.67 4.87
CA GLU A 14 -2.03 21.64 5.78
C GLU A 14 -1.60 20.25 5.27
N GLY A 15 -0.97 19.48 6.16
CA GLY A 15 -0.01 18.43 5.82
C GLY A 15 -0.53 17.42 4.80
N ASN A 16 0.41 16.86 4.02
CA ASN A 16 0.18 15.84 2.99
C ASN A 16 -0.44 14.55 3.58
N VAL A 17 -1.72 14.60 3.97
CA VAL A 17 -2.48 13.52 4.61
C VAL A 17 -3.44 12.92 3.58
N LEU A 18 -3.32 11.62 3.37
CA LEU A 18 -4.31 10.84 2.60
C LEU A 18 -5.43 10.40 3.54
N SER A 19 -6.62 10.98 3.37
CA SER A 19 -7.82 10.59 4.13
C SER A 19 -8.66 9.60 3.32
N ILE A 20 -8.91 8.41 3.87
CA ILE A 20 -9.80 7.40 3.30
C ILE A 20 -11.08 7.26 4.14
N PRO A 21 -12.27 7.29 3.53
CA PRO A 21 -13.52 7.04 4.25
C PRO A 21 -13.57 5.63 4.82
N ASN A 22 -14.04 5.50 6.08
CA ASN A 22 -14.16 4.19 6.75
C ASN A 22 -15.02 3.17 5.98
N ILE A 23 -15.99 3.63 5.19
CA ILE A 23 -16.83 2.76 4.35
C ILE A 23 -16.00 1.99 3.30
N MET A 24 -14.85 2.51 2.88
CA MET A 24 -13.94 1.80 1.96
C MET A 24 -13.26 0.62 2.64
N LEU A 25 -12.90 0.74 3.92
CA LEU A 25 -12.34 -0.36 4.70
C LEU A 25 -13.40 -1.45 4.92
N GLU A 26 -14.63 -1.06 5.27
CA GLU A 26 -15.75 -2.00 5.44
C GLU A 26 -16.06 -2.75 4.14
N ALA A 27 -16.10 -2.04 3.01
CA ALA A 27 -16.32 -2.66 1.70
C ALA A 27 -15.21 -3.65 1.31
N ALA A 28 -13.98 -3.41 1.78
CA ALA A 28 -12.84 -4.32 1.64
C ALA A 28 -12.82 -5.44 2.68
N GLY A 29 -13.77 -5.48 3.63
CA GLY A 29 -13.80 -6.46 4.71
C GLY A 29 -12.74 -6.24 5.80
N ILE A 30 -12.12 -5.05 5.83
CA ILE A 30 -11.10 -4.69 6.82
C ILE A 30 -11.80 -4.09 8.06
N PRO A 31 -11.57 -4.65 9.26
CA PRO A 31 -12.14 -4.10 10.49
C PRO A 31 -11.69 -2.66 10.74
N LYS A 32 -12.59 -1.83 11.28
CA LYS A 32 -12.28 -0.43 11.62
C LYS A 32 -11.25 -0.29 12.75
N ASP A 33 -11.24 -1.27 13.65
CA ASP A 33 -10.45 -1.25 14.88
C ASP A 33 -9.16 -2.09 14.76
N SER A 34 -8.85 -2.60 13.56
CA SER A 34 -7.61 -3.35 13.34
C SER A 34 -6.44 -2.43 13.00
N ASP A 35 -5.24 -2.90 13.29
CA ASP A 35 -4.02 -2.30 12.75
C ASP A 35 -4.04 -2.38 11.21
N LEU A 36 -3.53 -1.33 10.57
CA LEU A 36 -3.47 -1.22 9.11
C LEU A 36 -2.03 -1.31 8.64
N THR A 37 -1.78 -2.25 7.74
CA THR A 37 -0.54 -2.34 6.97
C THR A 37 -0.72 -1.60 5.65
N VAL A 38 0.22 -0.71 5.32
CA VAL A 38 0.25 0.02 4.05
C VAL A 38 1.50 -0.34 3.29
N GLU A 39 1.33 -0.86 2.07
CA GLU A 39 2.42 -1.19 1.16
C GLU A 39 2.35 -0.32 -0.08
N THR A 40 3.49 0.20 -0.51
CA THR A 40 3.59 1.05 -1.70
C THR A 40 4.18 0.26 -2.85
N LEU A 41 3.43 0.15 -3.94
CA LEU A 41 3.88 -0.43 -5.20
C LEU A 41 3.87 0.64 -6.29
N PRO A 42 4.59 0.44 -7.42
CA PRO A 42 4.48 1.34 -8.56
C PRO A 42 3.02 1.53 -8.99
N GLY A 43 2.51 2.76 -8.87
CA GLY A 43 1.16 3.13 -9.30
C GLY A 43 0.02 2.77 -8.33
N VAL A 44 0.27 2.11 -7.19
CA VAL A 44 -0.79 1.74 -6.25
C VAL A 44 -0.32 1.72 -4.79
N LEU A 45 -1.23 2.10 -3.88
CA LEU A 45 -1.10 1.92 -2.44
C LEU A 45 -2.02 0.78 -2.01
N LEU A 46 -1.45 -0.27 -1.43
CA LEU A 46 -2.20 -1.39 -0.86
C LEU A 46 -2.40 -1.16 0.63
N ILE A 47 -3.63 -1.36 1.09
CA ILE A 47 -4.04 -1.17 2.49
C ILE A 47 -4.77 -2.44 2.93
N GLY A 48 -4.32 -3.04 4.03
CA GLY A 48 -4.92 -4.27 4.56
C GLY A 48 -4.61 -4.48 6.03
N HIS A 49 -5.14 -5.56 6.60
CA HIS A 49 -4.85 -5.97 7.98
C HIS A 49 -3.39 -6.40 8.12
N GLU A 50 -2.95 -7.39 7.32
CA GLU A 50 -1.56 -7.89 7.30
C GLU A 50 -1.10 -8.18 5.87
N GLU A 51 0.15 -7.80 5.56
CA GLU A 51 0.88 -8.07 4.31
C GLU A 51 -0.01 -8.05 3.04
N PRO A 52 -0.64 -6.91 2.70
CA PRO A 52 -1.72 -6.86 1.72
C PRO A 52 -1.31 -7.36 0.33
N PHE A 53 -0.06 -7.16 -0.09
CA PHE A 53 0.44 -7.72 -1.35
C PHE A 53 0.43 -9.25 -1.35
N LYS A 54 0.89 -9.89 -0.28
CA LYS A 54 0.86 -11.36 -0.16
C LYS A 54 -0.58 -11.88 -0.12
N THR A 55 -1.45 -11.21 0.62
CA THR A 55 -2.87 -11.59 0.71
C THR A 55 -3.57 -11.54 -0.65
N VAL A 56 -3.34 -10.48 -1.44
CA VAL A 56 -3.94 -10.34 -2.78
C VAL A 56 -3.37 -11.35 -3.78
N THR A 57 -2.08 -11.69 -3.65
CA THR A 57 -1.42 -12.62 -4.57
C THR A 57 -1.65 -14.10 -4.20
N HIS A 58 -2.03 -14.40 -2.95
CA HIS A 58 -2.16 -15.77 -2.45
C HIS A 58 -3.06 -16.68 -3.31
N PRO A 59 -4.27 -16.27 -3.75
CA PRO A 59 -5.11 -17.12 -4.58
C PRO A 59 -4.49 -17.46 -5.93
N LEU A 60 -3.77 -16.51 -6.53
CA LEU A 60 -3.07 -16.71 -7.80
C LEU A 60 -1.88 -17.66 -7.62
N LEU A 61 -1.10 -17.47 -6.54
CA LEU A 61 0.03 -18.33 -6.22
C LEU A 61 -0.41 -19.76 -5.90
N GLY A 62 -1.51 -19.93 -5.15
CA GLY A 62 -2.09 -21.24 -4.88
C GLY A 62 -2.57 -21.95 -6.15
N LEU A 63 -3.22 -21.22 -7.08
CA LEU A 63 -3.60 -21.79 -8.38
C LEU A 63 -2.37 -22.25 -9.19
N LEU A 64 -1.29 -21.48 -9.17
CA LEU A 64 -0.05 -21.85 -9.86
C LEU A 64 0.57 -23.10 -9.25
N GLU A 65 0.59 -23.20 -7.91
CA GLU A 65 1.05 -24.39 -7.19
C GLU A 65 0.20 -25.62 -7.52
N ASP A 66 -1.14 -25.49 -7.57
CA ASP A 66 -2.07 -26.56 -7.98
C ASP A 66 -1.83 -27.03 -9.42
N LEU A 67 -1.33 -26.14 -10.29
CA LEU A 67 -0.92 -26.46 -11.67
C LEU A 67 0.50 -27.05 -11.75
N GLY A 68 1.18 -27.23 -10.62
CA GLY A 68 2.55 -27.75 -10.54
C GLY A 68 3.62 -26.71 -10.84
N ILE A 69 3.29 -25.42 -10.76
CA ILE A 69 4.21 -24.30 -10.97
C ILE A 69 4.57 -23.71 -9.60
N PRO A 70 5.76 -24.01 -9.05
CA PRO A 70 6.16 -23.54 -7.73
C PRO A 70 6.40 -22.02 -7.75
N PHE A 71 6.25 -21.39 -6.58
CA PHE A 71 6.42 -19.94 -6.40
C PHE A 71 7.77 -19.41 -6.93
N GLU A 72 8.85 -20.15 -6.75
CA GLU A 72 10.19 -19.75 -7.22
C GLU A 72 10.24 -19.64 -8.75
N ASP A 73 9.57 -20.53 -9.49
CA ASP A 73 9.51 -20.49 -10.95
C ASP A 73 8.70 -19.27 -11.43
N VAL A 74 7.61 -18.95 -10.71
CA VAL A 74 6.80 -17.75 -10.98
C VAL A 74 7.63 -16.49 -10.74
N ARG A 75 8.32 -16.43 -9.61
CA ARG A 75 9.19 -15.31 -9.25
C ARG A 75 10.31 -15.14 -10.29
N GLN A 76 10.99 -16.22 -10.66
CA GLN A 76 12.04 -16.18 -11.68
C GLN A 76 11.50 -15.68 -13.02
N ALA A 77 10.33 -16.16 -13.46
CA ALA A 77 9.72 -15.69 -14.71
C ALA A 77 9.36 -14.19 -14.66
N LEU A 78 8.94 -13.68 -13.50
CA LEU A 78 8.66 -12.26 -13.30
C LEU A 78 9.94 -11.41 -13.25
N GLU A 79 11.02 -11.91 -12.66
CA GLU A 79 12.35 -11.29 -12.67
C GLU A 79 12.92 -11.24 -14.10
N GLU A 80 12.92 -12.36 -14.82
CA GLU A 80 13.37 -12.43 -16.23
C GLU A 80 12.52 -11.56 -17.16
N GLY A 81 11.23 -11.38 -16.84
CA GLY A 81 10.30 -10.52 -17.56
C GLY A 81 10.41 -9.03 -17.23
N GLY A 82 11.24 -8.63 -16.25
CA GLY A 82 11.40 -7.23 -15.83
C GLY A 82 10.21 -6.66 -15.03
N TYR A 83 9.39 -7.52 -14.43
CA TYR A 83 8.22 -7.10 -13.64
C TYR A 83 8.55 -6.86 -12.16
N LEU A 84 9.67 -7.41 -11.68
CA LEU A 84 10.13 -7.28 -10.30
C LEU A 84 11.33 -6.34 -10.15
N ASP A 85 11.61 -5.53 -11.18
CA ASP A 85 12.71 -4.56 -11.14
C ASP A 85 12.52 -3.51 -10.04
N LYS A 86 13.31 -3.65 -8.95
CA LYS A 86 13.94 -2.56 -8.17
C LYS A 86 15.27 -2.99 -7.58
#